data_AF-A0A1G3XUV8-F1
#
_entry.id   AF-A0A1G3XUV8-F1
#
_cell.length_a   1.000
_cell.length_b   1.000
_cell.length_c   1.000
_cell.angle_alpha   90.00
_cell.angle_beta   90.00
_cell.angle_gamma   90.00
#
_symmetry.space_group_name_H-M   'P 1'
#
loop_
_entity.id
_entity.type
_entity.pdbx_description
1 polymer ?
#
loop_
_entity_poly.entity_id
_entity_poly.type
_entity_poly.pdbx_seq_one_letter_code
_entity_poly.pdbx_strand_id
1 'polypeptide(L)'
;MYDLPLRKELKEKFIRDLNPSEKLFFLKKAKEAITLKGYPACEDLFHYCYFLTLKERLRCISTQGGEGYMRFLLIEGTKDMEEALKLYEERLEKMKKPVPDTKEYLFIEYFSE
;
A
#
# COMPACT_ATOMS: atom_id res chain seq x y z
N MET A 1 12.44 -15.72 -5.97
CA MET A 1 12.74 -14.72 -7.02
C MET A 1 11.39 -14.31 -7.60
N TYR A 2 10.93 -13.07 -7.36
CA TYR A 2 9.71 -12.58 -7.99
C TYR A 2 9.99 -12.34 -9.48
N ASP A 3 9.09 -12.79 -10.34
CA ASP A 3 9.25 -12.71 -11.79
C ASP A 3 9.33 -11.24 -12.24
N LEU A 4 10.24 -10.94 -13.17
CA LEU A 4 10.45 -9.58 -13.71
C LEU A 4 9.16 -8.93 -14.28
N PRO A 5 8.27 -9.66 -14.97
CA PRO A 5 6.99 -9.14 -15.46
C PRO A 5 6.09 -8.61 -14.34
N LEU A 6 5.98 -9.34 -13.23
CA LEU A 6 5.14 -8.95 -12.10
C LEU A 6 5.59 -7.61 -11.50
N ARG A 7 6.90 -7.39 -11.36
CA ARG A 7 7.42 -6.09 -10.89
C ARG A 7 7.01 -4.96 -11.82
N LYS A 8 7.07 -5.17 -13.13
CA LYS A 8 6.68 -4.17 -14.14
C LYS A 8 5.20 -3.79 -14.01
N GLU A 9 4.32 -4.77 -13.87
CA GLU A 9 2.88 -4.54 -13.68
C GLU A 9 2.59 -3.74 -12.41
N LEU A 10 3.28 -4.05 -11.30
CA LEU A 10 3.15 -3.29 -10.06
C LEU A 10 3.64 -1.85 -10.23
N LYS A 11 4.75 -1.61 -10.96
CA LYS A 11 5.25 -0.25 -11.23
C LYS A 11 4.27 0.54 -12.10
N GLU A 12 3.73 -0.08 -13.14
CA GLU A 12 2.72 0.56 -13.99
C GLU A 12 1.46 0.92 -13.19
N LYS A 13 1.01 0.01 -12.31
CA LYS A 13 -0.09 0.28 -11.38
C LYS A 13 0.21 1.45 -10.45
N PHE A 14 1.40 1.47 -9.84
CA PHE A 14 1.85 2.57 -8.98
C PHE A 14 1.89 3.92 -9.71
N ILE A 15 2.42 3.94 -10.93
CA ILE A 15 2.55 5.16 -11.74
C ILE A 15 1.18 5.70 -12.14
N ARG A 16 0.30 4.81 -12.60
CA ARG A 16 -1.03 5.16 -13.14
C ARG A 16 -2.03 5.54 -12.05
N ASP A 17 -2.07 4.79 -10.95
CA ASP A 17 -3.17 4.87 -9.99
C ASP A 17 -2.94 5.94 -8.90
N LEU A 18 -1.68 6.35 -8.64
CA LEU A 18 -1.32 7.26 -7.54
C LEU A 18 -0.82 8.62 -8.02
N ASN A 19 -1.29 9.68 -7.37
CA ASN A 19 -0.78 11.04 -7.59
C ASN A 19 0.56 11.28 -6.84
N PRO A 20 1.29 12.39 -7.08
CA PRO A 20 2.59 12.63 -6.44
C PRO A 20 2.57 12.56 -4.90
N SER A 21 1.56 13.14 -4.25
CA SER A 21 1.44 13.11 -2.78
C SER A 21 1.18 11.69 -2.26
N GLU A 22 0.36 10.93 -2.96
CA GLU A 22 0.07 9.53 -2.65
C GLU A 22 1.29 8.63 -2.86
N LYS A 23 2.08 8.88 -3.91
CA LYS A 23 3.36 8.18 -4.14
C LYS A 23 4.32 8.41 -2.97
N LEU A 24 4.44 9.65 -2.49
CA LEU A 24 5.25 9.95 -1.31
C LEU A 24 4.74 9.24 -0.05
N PHE A 25 3.42 9.22 0.16
CA PHE A 25 2.82 8.49 1.27
C PHE A 25 3.10 6.99 1.19
N PHE A 26 2.90 6.39 0.02
CA PHE A 26 3.20 4.98 -0.26
C PHE A 26 4.66 4.65 0.05
N LEU A 27 5.61 5.40 -0.49
CA LEU A 27 7.05 5.16 -0.32
C LEU A 27 7.46 5.29 1.15
N LYS A 28 6.92 6.29 1.86
CA LYS A 28 7.12 6.45 3.30
C LYS A 28 6.62 5.23 4.07
N LYS A 29 5.43 4.72 3.75
CA LYS A 29 4.84 3.56 4.41
C LYS A 29 5.54 2.25 4.10
N ALA A 30 6.00 2.07 2.85
CA ALA A 30 6.85 0.94 2.48
C ALA A 30 8.15 0.95 3.29
N LYS A 31 8.79 2.12 3.42
CA LYS A 31 10.01 2.27 4.24
C LYS A 31 9.75 1.91 5.70
N GLU A 32 8.71 2.47 6.32
CA GLU A 32 8.34 2.17 7.71
C GLU A 32 8.05 0.68 7.90
N ALA A 33 7.34 0.03 6.97
CA ALA A 33 7.01 -1.38 7.05
C ALA A 33 8.25 -2.29 6.96
N ILE A 34 9.18 -1.99 6.05
CA ILE A 34 10.43 -2.74 5.93
C ILE A 34 11.30 -2.54 7.17
N THR A 35 11.54 -1.29 7.57
CA THR A 35 12.55 -0.98 8.60
C THR A 35 12.05 -1.18 10.03
N LEU A 36 10.79 -0.85 10.32
CA LEU A 36 10.23 -0.89 11.67
C LEU A 36 9.44 -2.17 11.93
N LYS A 37 8.72 -2.68 10.91
CA LYS A 37 7.93 -3.91 11.05
C LYS A 37 8.65 -5.17 10.58
N GLY A 38 9.80 -5.06 9.91
CA GLY A 38 10.55 -6.22 9.40
C GLY A 38 9.79 -7.00 8.31
N TYR A 39 8.87 -6.32 7.61
CA TYR A 39 8.12 -6.93 6.52
C TYR A 39 9.00 -7.07 5.29
N PRO A 40 8.98 -8.24 4.63
CA PRO A 40 9.81 -8.45 3.46
C PRO A 40 9.34 -7.62 2.27
N ALA A 41 10.28 -7.22 1.41
CA ALA A 41 9.96 -6.61 0.13
C ALA A 41 9.36 -7.64 -0.84
N CYS A 42 8.03 -7.71 -0.87
CA CYS A 42 7.26 -8.62 -1.69
C CYS A 42 6.03 -7.94 -2.30
N GLU A 43 5.29 -8.71 -3.10
CA GLU A 43 4.01 -8.28 -3.64
C GLU A 43 2.97 -7.97 -2.54
N ASP A 44 2.90 -8.79 -1.48
CA ASP A 44 1.98 -8.52 -0.36
C ASP A 44 2.30 -7.17 0.31
N LEU A 45 3.58 -6.77 0.38
CA LEU A 45 3.98 -5.46 0.90
C LEU A 45 3.52 -4.33 -0.02
N PHE A 46 3.65 -4.52 -1.34
CA PHE A 46 3.13 -3.58 -2.32
C PHE A 46 1.64 -3.35 -2.11
N HIS A 47 0.85 -4.43 -2.07
CA HIS A 47 -0.61 -4.35 -1.94
C HIS A 47 -0.99 -3.74 -0.59
N TYR A 48 -0.33 -4.12 0.50
CA TYR A 48 -0.53 -3.51 1.81
C TYR A 48 -0.35 -1.99 1.76
N CYS A 49 0.78 -1.50 1.24
CA CYS A 49 1.05 -0.06 1.13
C CYS A 49 0.09 0.64 0.15
N TYR A 50 -0.33 -0.05 -0.92
CA TYR A 50 -1.28 0.46 -1.90
C TYR A 50 -2.66 0.68 -1.28
N PHE A 51 -3.22 -0.34 -0.61
CA PHE A 51 -4.51 -0.22 0.08
C PHE A 51 -4.45 0.78 1.24
N LEU A 52 -3.32 0.91 1.92
CA LEU A 52 -3.13 1.93 2.95
C LEU A 52 -3.21 3.33 2.36
N THR A 53 -2.64 3.51 1.17
CA THR A 53 -2.69 4.78 0.43
C THR A 53 -4.10 5.10 -0.05
N LEU A 54 -4.83 4.11 -0.58
CA LEU A 54 -6.23 4.28 -0.96
C LEU A 54 -7.14 4.59 0.22
N LYS A 55 -6.90 3.97 1.38
CA LYS A 55 -7.61 4.31 2.63
C LYS A 55 -7.38 5.76 3.03
N GLU A 56 -6.15 6.25 2.93
CA GLU A 56 -5.85 7.67 3.21
C GLU A 56 -6.53 8.60 2.19
N ARG A 57 -6.57 8.23 0.91
CA ARG A 57 -7.34 8.96 -0.11
C ARG A 57 -8.81 9.09 0.27
N LEU A 58 -9.46 8.00 0.67
CA LEU A 58 -10.87 8.02 1.10
C LEU A 58 -11.08 8.92 2.32
N ARG A 59 -10.14 8.91 3.27
CA ARG A 59 -10.18 9.76 4.46
C ARG A 59 -10.12 11.26 4.13
N CYS A 60 -9.46 11.64 3.03
CA CYS A 60 -9.39 13.02 2.56
C CYS A 60 -10.67 13.50 1.88
N ILE A 61 -11.64 12.62 1.60
CA ILE A 61 -12.92 13.00 0.99
C ILE A 61 -13.81 13.62 2.09
N SER A 62 -14.10 14.92 1.96
CA SER A 62 -15.02 15.61 2.87
C SER A 62 -16.43 15.03 2.76
N THR A 63 -17.01 14.64 3.89
CA THR A 63 -18.42 14.24 3.98
C THR A 63 -19.36 15.40 4.30
N GLN A 64 -18.85 16.62 4.47
CA GLN A 64 -19.71 17.78 4.78
C GLN A 64 -20.52 18.18 3.55
N GLY A 65 -21.84 18.10 3.66
CA GLY A 65 -22.78 18.42 2.58
C GLY A 65 -23.00 17.30 1.55
N GLY A 66 -22.40 16.12 1.74
CA GLY A 66 -22.55 14.99 0.82
C GLY A 66 -23.91 14.30 0.94
N GLU A 67 -24.50 13.93 -0.20
CA GLU A 67 -25.72 13.13 -0.27
C GLU A 67 -25.55 11.75 0.41
N GLY A 68 -26.63 11.21 0.99
CA GLY A 68 -26.58 9.96 1.77
C GLY A 68 -25.97 8.76 1.02
N TYR A 69 -26.12 8.71 -0.30
CA TYR A 69 -25.50 7.69 -1.15
C TYR A 69 -23.97 7.79 -1.20
N MET A 70 -23.41 9.00 -1.29
CA MET A 70 -21.96 9.21 -1.25
C MET A 70 -21.37 8.77 0.09
N ARG A 71 -22.08 9.06 1.19
CA ARG A 71 -21.66 8.61 2.51
C ARG A 71 -21.67 7.08 2.62
N PHE A 72 -22.69 6.42 2.06
CA PHE A 72 -22.77 4.96 2.01
C PHE A 72 -21.59 4.37 1.23
N LEU A 73 -21.31 4.87 0.02
CA LEU A 73 -20.18 4.42 -0.79
C LEU A 73 -18.83 4.58 -0.08
N LEU A 74 -18.63 5.70 0.64
CA LEU A 74 -17.40 5.92 1.40
C LEU A 74 -17.25 4.94 2.56
N ILE A 75 -18.34 4.62 3.26
CA ILE A 75 -18.33 3.65 4.36
C ILE A 75 -18.00 2.26 3.83
N GLU A 76 -18.73 1.79 2.81
CA GLU A 76 -18.50 0.45 2.25
C GLU A 76 -17.12 0.35 1.62
N GLY A 77 -16.70 1.35 0.84
CA GLY A 77 -15.35 1.38 0.29
C GLY A 77 -14.27 1.37 1.37
N THR A 78 -14.48 2.05 2.50
CA THR A 78 -13.52 2.02 3.62
C THR A 78 -13.45 0.63 4.27
N LYS A 79 -14.59 -0.05 4.43
CA LYS A 79 -14.63 -1.43 4.96
C LYS A 79 -13.87 -2.39 4.05
N ASP A 80 -14.09 -2.31 2.74
CA ASP A 80 -13.38 -3.14 1.76
C ASP A 80 -11.86 -2.90 1.84
N MET A 81 -11.43 -1.64 2.00
CA MET A 81 -10.02 -1.31 2.21
C MET A 81 -9.48 -1.92 3.52
N GLU A 82 -10.26 -1.89 4.60
CA GLU A 82 -9.85 -2.47 5.90
C GLU A 82 -9.72 -3.98 5.85
N GLU A 83 -10.63 -4.67 5.16
CA GLU A 83 -10.54 -6.13 4.96
C GLU A 83 -9.32 -6.50 4.12
N ALA A 84 -9.07 -5.77 3.02
CA ALA A 84 -7.88 -5.96 2.21
C ALA A 84 -6.60 -5.71 3.01
N LEU A 85 -6.54 -4.63 3.79
CA LEU A 85 -5.40 -4.33 4.66
C LEU A 85 -5.12 -5.44 5.65
N LYS A 86 -6.17 -5.94 6.32
CA LYS A 86 -6.05 -7.03 7.28
C LYS A 86 -5.50 -8.29 6.62
N LEU A 87 -6.01 -8.65 5.45
CA LEU A 87 -5.56 -9.82 4.69
C LEU A 87 -4.04 -9.75 4.39
N TYR A 88 -3.56 -8.63 3.86
CA TYR A 88 -2.15 -8.47 3.52
C TYR A 88 -1.27 -8.34 4.76
N GLU A 89 -1.74 -7.67 5.81
CA GLU A 89 -1.02 -7.58 7.08
C GLU A 89 -0.84 -8.96 7.72
N GLU A 90 -1.86 -9.81 7.74
CA GLU A 90 -1.76 -11.19 8.24
C GLU A 90 -0.76 -12.04 7.44
N ARG A 91 -0.69 -11.84 6.12
CA ARG A 91 0.32 -12.52 5.28
C ARG A 91 1.73 -12.02 5.57
N LEU A 92 1.90 -10.70 5.72
CA LEU A 92 3.19 -10.08 6.02
C LEU A 92 3.70 -10.46 7.41
N GLU A 93 2.84 -10.52 8.41
CA GLU A 93 3.21 -10.99 9.76
C GLU A 93 3.71 -12.44 9.74
N LYS A 94 3.15 -13.31 8.89
CA LYS A 94 3.64 -14.69 8.72
C LYS A 94 5.00 -14.76 8.02
N MET A 95 5.38 -13.76 7.25
CA MET A 95 6.65 -13.68 6.50
C MET A 95 7.68 -12.77 7.16
N LYS A 96 7.36 -12.23 8.34
CA LYS A 96 8.17 -11.26 9.05
C LYS A 96 9.56 -11.81 9.33
N LYS A 97 10.57 -11.03 8.97
CA LYS A 97 11.97 -11.41 9.20
C LYS A 97 12.43 -10.87 10.56
N PRO A 98 13.25 -11.64 11.31
CA PRO A 98 13.79 -11.20 12.60
C PRO A 98 14.78 -10.03 12.46
N VAL A 99 15.36 -9.84 11.27
CA VAL A 99 16.26 -8.73 10.95
C VAL A 99 15.82 -8.11 9.62
N PRO A 100 15.67 -6.78 9.53
CA PRO A 100 15.39 -6.08 8.27
C PRO A 100 16.52 -6.34 7.26
N ASP A 101 16.18 -6.89 6.10
CA ASP A 101 17.16 -7.18 5.05
C ASP A 101 17.49 -5.89 4.29
N THR A 102 18.75 -5.46 4.36
CA THR A 102 19.23 -4.23 3.70
C THR A 102 19.14 -4.28 2.18
N LYS A 103 18.96 -5.46 1.57
CA LYS A 103 18.70 -5.55 0.11
C LYS A 103 17.27 -5.17 -0.28
N GLU A 104 16.37 -4.96 0.69
CA GLU A 104 14.97 -4.64 0.44
C GLU A 104 14.72 -3.17 0.07
N TYR A 105 15.73 -2.29 0.23
CA TYR A 105 15.68 -0.92 -0.30
C TYR A 105 15.50 -0.87 -1.82
N LEU A 106 15.95 -1.90 -2.55
CA LEU A 106 15.76 -2.04 -3.99
C LEU A 106 14.28 -2.03 -4.39
N PHE A 107 13.37 -2.44 -3.50
CA PHE A 107 11.93 -2.34 -3.75
C PHE A 107 11.47 -0.90 -3.76
N ILE A 108 11.90 -0.08 -2.81
CA ILE A 108 11.53 1.33 -2.72
C ILE A 108 12.13 2.10 -3.90
N GLU A 109 13.41 1.86 -4.20
CA GLU A 109 14.11 2.48 -5.33
C GLU A 109 13.42 2.19 -6.66
N TYR A 110 12.92 0.96 -6.84
CA TYR A 110 12.22 0.56 -8.06
C TYR A 110 11.00 1.44 -8.40
N PHE A 111 10.31 1.96 -7.38
CA PHE A 111 9.15 2.86 -7.54
C PHE A 111 9.49 4.35 -7.42
N SER A 112 10.74 4.70 -7.10
CA SER A 112 11.15 6.10 -6.83
C SER A 112 11.56 6.88 -8.09
N GLU A 113 11.56 6.26 -9.27
CA GLU A 113 11.81 6.87 -10.58
C GLU A 113 10.51 7.20 -11.34
#